data_AF-A0A202BR31-F1
#
_entry.id   AF-A0A202BR31-F1
#
_cell.length_a   1.000
_cell.length_b   1.000
_cell.length_c   1.000
_cell.angle_alpha   90.00
_cell.angle_beta   90.00
_cell.angle_gamma   90.00
#
_symmetry.space_group_name_H-M   'P 1'
#
loop_
_entity.id
_entity.type
_entity.pdbx_description
1 polymer ?
#
loop_
_entity_poly.entity_id
_entity_poly.type
_entity_poly.pdbx_seq_one_letter_code
_entity_poly.pdbx_strand_id
1 'polypeptide(L)'
;MEIQYLKTMEANSSFWNRKSRGFSLDKIEELEQKLNNGIPFPKALREYLFLGGEFNSLGFDHEGIGQDGSEWIALKKYYEK
;
A
#
# COMPACT_ATOMS: atom_id res chain seq x y z
N MET A 1 11.69 -4.82 7.39
CA MET A 1 12.36 -5.03 6.09
C MET A 1 12.79 -3.66 5.56
N GLU A 2 13.89 -3.57 4.81
CA GLU A 2 14.29 -2.30 4.16
C GLU A 2 13.44 -2.04 2.90
N ILE A 3 12.79 -0.87 2.82
CA ILE A 3 11.95 -0.47 1.68
C ILE A 3 12.80 0.27 0.64
N GLN A 4 12.88 -0.28 -0.57
CA GLN A 4 13.65 0.30 -1.68
C GLN A 4 12.75 0.97 -2.72
N TYR A 5 11.62 0.36 -3.07
CA TYR A 5 10.77 0.80 -4.18
C TYR A 5 9.54 1.57 -3.69
N LEU A 6 8.84 1.08 -2.67
CA LEU A 6 7.54 1.62 -2.24
C LEU A 6 7.63 2.72 -1.17
N LYS A 7 8.62 3.61 -1.31
CA LYS A 7 8.88 4.71 -0.34
C LYS A 7 7.67 5.62 -0.13
N THR A 8 6.93 5.91 -1.20
CA THR A 8 5.71 6.75 -1.11
C THR A 8 4.61 6.06 -0.31
N MET A 9 4.44 4.74 -0.45
CA MET A 9 3.45 3.97 0.32
C MET A 9 3.85 3.88 1.79
N GLU A 10 5.14 3.71 2.07
CA GLU A 10 5.67 3.76 3.44
C GLU A 10 5.39 5.12 4.10
N ALA A 11 5.68 6.21 3.37
CA ALA A 11 5.45 7.58 3.85
C ALA A 11 3.95 7.92 4.01
N ASN A 12 3.10 7.46 3.08
CA ASN A 12 1.68 7.77 3.02
C ASN A 12 0.81 6.56 3.41
N SER A 13 1.14 5.92 4.53
CA SER A 13 0.43 4.72 4.99
C SER A 13 -1.01 4.97 5.47
N SER A 14 -1.55 6.20 5.43
CA SER A 14 -2.90 6.50 5.90
C SER A 14 -3.70 7.34 4.91
N PHE A 15 -4.90 6.87 4.56
CA PHE A 15 -5.90 7.61 3.79
C PHE A 15 -7.19 7.66 4.61
N TRP A 16 -7.80 8.85 4.77
CA TRP A 16 -9.04 9.04 5.54
C TRP A 16 -9.02 8.37 6.93
N ASN A 17 -7.94 8.57 7.69
CA ASN A 17 -7.71 7.97 9.02
C ASN A 17 -7.64 6.43 9.04
N ARG A 18 -7.61 5.76 7.88
CA ARG A 18 -7.37 4.32 7.79
C ARG A 18 -5.90 4.08 7.48
N LYS A 19 -5.19 3.50 8.44
CA LYS A 19 -3.78 3.11 8.28
C LYS A 19 -3.68 1.76 7.59
N SER A 20 -2.82 1.67 6.58
CA SER A 20 -2.40 0.42 5.94
C SER A 20 -1.78 -0.51 6.98
N ARG A 21 -2.03 -1.81 6.83
CA ARG A 21 -1.47 -2.88 7.65
C ARG A 21 -0.89 -3.92 6.73
N GLY A 22 0.38 -4.19 6.91
CA GLY A 22 1.08 -5.25 6.20
C GLY A 22 0.99 -6.59 6.89
N PHE A 23 1.43 -7.61 6.16
CA PHE A 23 1.72 -8.91 6.74
C PHE A 23 3.07 -8.92 7.46
N SER A 24 3.21 -9.82 8.43
CA SER A 24 4.52 -10.15 9.02
C SER A 24 5.41 -10.82 7.97
N LEU A 25 6.73 -10.82 8.21
CA LEU A 25 7.67 -11.51 7.32
C LEU A 25 7.38 -13.02 7.26
N ASP A 26 7.10 -13.65 8.39
CA ASP A 26 6.73 -15.07 8.46
C ASP A 26 5.51 -15.39 7.59
N LYS A 27 4.51 -14.49 7.57
CA LYS A 27 3.32 -14.68 6.73
C LYS A 27 3.65 -14.52 5.24
N ILE A 28 4.55 -13.61 4.89
CA ILE A 28 5.02 -13.45 3.51
C ILE A 28 5.79 -14.70 3.09
N GLU A 29 6.64 -15.25 3.94
CA GLU A 29 7.38 -16.49 3.68
C GLU A 29 6.44 -17.69 3.53
N GLU A 30 5.39 -17.81 4.36
CA GLU A 30 4.35 -18.82 4.18
C GLU A 30 3.66 -18.70 2.80
N LEU A 31 3.38 -17.48 2.34
CA LEU A 31 2.80 -17.23 1.03
C LEU A 31 3.76 -17.59 -0.11
N GLU A 32 5.06 -17.33 0.04
CA GLU A 32 6.09 -17.72 -0.93
C GLU A 32 6.18 -19.24 -1.05
N GLN A 33 6.14 -19.96 0.08
CA GLN A 33 6.07 -21.43 0.09
C GLN A 33 4.83 -21.93 -0.66
N LYS A 34 3.67 -21.34 -0.37
CA LYS A 34 2.38 -21.80 -0.91
C LYS A 34 2.17 -21.45 -2.39
N LEU A 35 2.58 -20.25 -2.81
CA LEU A 35 2.20 -19.67 -4.10
C LEU A 35 3.35 -19.56 -5.10
N ASN A 36 4.60 -19.69 -4.63
CA ASN A 36 5.78 -19.51 -5.47
C ASN A 36 6.81 -20.64 -5.25
N ASN A 37 6.37 -21.82 -4.80
CA ASN A 37 7.23 -22.98 -4.54
C ASN A 37 8.43 -22.67 -3.63
N GLY A 38 8.24 -21.79 -2.65
CA GLY A 38 9.29 -21.35 -1.73
C GLY A 38 10.29 -20.37 -2.32
N ILE A 39 10.11 -19.97 -3.59
CA ILE A 39 10.91 -18.92 -4.22
C ILE A 39 10.46 -17.56 -3.65
N PRO A 40 11.38 -16.71 -3.18
CA PRO A 40 11.02 -15.38 -2.72
C PRO A 40 10.29 -14.57 -3.78
N PHE A 41 9.24 -13.85 -3.39
CA PHE A 41 8.58 -12.91 -4.27
C PHE A 41 9.55 -11.80 -4.69
N PRO A 42 9.33 -11.17 -5.86
CA PRO A 42 10.05 -9.96 -6.24
C PRO A 42 10.00 -8.92 -5.11
N LYS A 43 11.11 -8.21 -4.90
CA LYS A 43 11.26 -7.28 -3.77
C LYS A 43 10.11 -6.25 -3.68
N ALA A 44 9.67 -5.70 -4.80
CA ALA A 44 8.53 -4.78 -4.83
C ALA A 44 7.21 -5.40 -4.32
N LEU A 45 6.96 -6.68 -4.63
CA LEU A 45 5.78 -7.39 -4.13
C LEU A 45 5.91 -7.71 -2.64
N ARG A 46 7.11 -8.08 -2.16
CA ARG A 46 7.34 -8.26 -0.71
C ARG A 46 7.13 -6.95 0.05
N GLU A 47 7.63 -5.83 -0.48
CA GLU A 47 7.41 -4.50 0.11
C GLU A 47 5.92 -4.17 0.14
N TYR A 48 5.17 -4.44 -0.93
CA TYR A 48 3.72 -4.22 -0.98
C TYR A 48 2.99 -5.01 0.11
N LEU A 49 3.27 -6.31 0.22
CA LEU A 49 2.66 -7.19 1.21
C LEU A 49 3.05 -6.78 2.64
N PHE A 50 4.29 -6.33 2.84
CA PHE A 50 4.80 -5.86 4.13
C PHE A 50 4.22 -4.51 4.56
N LEU A 51 3.77 -3.68 3.62
CA LEU A 51 3.17 -2.37 3.92
C LEU A 51 1.64 -2.40 3.96
N GLY A 52 0.99 -3.24 3.16
CA GLY A 52 -0.47 -3.23 2.98
C GLY A 52 -1.11 -4.58 2.66
N GLY A 53 -0.42 -5.70 2.91
CA GLY A 53 -0.93 -7.04 2.60
C GLY A 53 -2.21 -7.43 3.34
N GLU A 54 -2.42 -6.96 4.57
CA GLU A 54 -3.64 -7.22 5.36
C GLU A 54 -4.74 -6.20 5.01
N PHE A 55 -4.36 -4.93 4.95
CA PHE A 55 -5.24 -3.85 4.55
C PHE A 55 -4.42 -2.75 3.91
N ASN A 56 -4.83 -2.30 2.73
CA ASN A 56 -4.17 -1.21 2.02
C ASN A 56 -5.13 -0.02 1.91
N SER A 57 -4.67 1.15 2.36
CA SER A 57 -5.39 2.41 2.25
C SER A 57 -5.03 3.22 1.02
N LEU A 58 -4.22 2.69 0.09
CA LEU A 58 -3.98 3.29 -1.21
C LEU A 58 -5.30 3.38 -1.99
N GLY A 59 -5.87 4.58 -2.07
CA GLY A 59 -6.85 4.93 -3.09
C GLY A 59 -6.11 5.17 -4.39
N PHE A 60 -6.17 4.22 -5.33
CA PHE A 60 -5.71 4.48 -6.69
C PHE A 60 -6.72 5.43 -7.36
N ASP A 61 -6.26 6.58 -7.86
CA ASP A 61 -7.02 7.32 -8.86
C ASP A 61 -6.92 6.60 -10.22
N HIS A 62 -7.47 7.23 -11.26
CA HIS A 62 -7.46 6.70 -12.63
C HIS A 62 -6.03 6.54 -13.19
N GLU A 63 -5.04 7.23 -12.61
CA GLU A 63 -3.65 7.27 -13.05
C GLU A 63 -2.73 6.40 -12.18
N GLY A 64 -3.28 5.77 -11.12
CA GLY A 64 -2.53 4.97 -10.17
C GLY A 64 -1.63 5.80 -9.24
N ILE A 65 -1.80 7.11 -9.22
CA ILE A 65 -1.09 8.05 -8.37
C ILE A 65 -1.94 8.15 -7.10
N GLY A 66 -1.50 7.49 -6.02
CA GLY A 66 -2.30 7.39 -4.81
C GLY A 66 -2.89 8.74 -4.40
N GLN A 67 -4.21 8.83 -4.30
CA GLN A 67 -4.87 10.08 -3.94
C GLN A 67 -4.40 10.50 -2.56
N ASP A 68 -3.71 11.63 -2.46
CA ASP A 68 -3.65 12.30 -1.19
C ASP A 68 -5.07 12.80 -0.87
N GLY A 69 -5.45 12.82 0.41
CA GLY A 69 -6.78 13.30 0.80
C GLY A 69 -7.00 14.79 0.50
N SER A 70 -6.01 15.50 -0.05
CA SER A 70 -6.06 16.95 -0.25
C SER A 70 -6.79 17.34 -1.53
N GLU A 71 -6.71 16.52 -2.59
CA GLU A 71 -7.42 16.76 -3.85
C GLU A 71 -8.94 16.69 -3.69
N TRP A 72 -9.45 15.74 -2.90
CA TRP A 72 -10.88 15.65 -2.59
C TRP A 72 -11.39 16.77 -1.69
N ILE A 73 -10.56 17.28 -0.77
CA ILE A 73 -10.91 18.46 0.04
C ILE A 73 -11.02 19.70 -0.85
N ALA A 74 -10.16 19.83 -1.86
CA ALA A 74 -10.22 20.91 -2.84
C ALA A 74 -11.47 20.80 -3.74
N LEU A 75 -11.78 19.59 -4.24
CA LEU A 75 -12.96 19.34 -5.06
C LEU A 75 -14.27 19.55 -4.28
N LYS A 76 -14.35 19.07 -3.03
CA LYS A 76 -15.54 19.26 -2.19
C LYS A 76 -15.83 20.75 -1.94
N LYS A 77 -14.81 21.57 -1.68
CA LYS A 77 -14.96 23.03 -1.57
C LYS A 77 -15.40 23.72 -2.86
N TYR A 78 -15.11 23.13 -4.01
CA TYR A 78 -15.48 23.68 -5.31
C TYR A 78 -16.94 23.37 -5.68
N TYR A 79 -17.42 22.16 -5.36
CA TYR A 79 -18.77 21.69 -5.69
C TYR A 79 -19.84 21.97 -4.62
N GLU A 80 -19.47 22.30 -3.37
CA GLU A 80 -20.39 22.73 -2.31
C GLU A 80 -20.62 24.26 -2.30
N LYS A 81 -20.44 24.94 -3.44
CA LYS A 81 -20.79 26.36 -3.62
C LYS A 81 -22.20 26.54 -4.18
#